data_AF-A0A9P7UK68-F1
#
_entry.id   AF-A0A9P7UK68-F1
#
_cell.length_a   1.000
_cell.length_b   1.000
_cell.length_c   1.000
_cell.angle_alpha   90.00
_cell.angle_beta   90.00
_cell.angle_gamma   90.00
#
_symmetry.space_group_name_H-M   'P 1'
#
loop_
_entity.id
_entity.type
_entity.pdbx_description
1 polymer ?
#
loop_
_entity_poly.entity_id
_entity_poly.type
_entity_poly.pdbx_seq_one_letter_code
_entity_poly.pdbx_strand_id
1 'polypeptide(L)'
;MAPLTSSPHFNDATESEQLLGTRSADSNIEPTSSINGQDRGATALKLAAAAYSFVVAGLFVATIGVTLPHQQTYYRLNEIQVSAIFLVGPVGYCLASLLNSRIHEKLGQRGIAFIGPACHLVYAAVGSFHPPFPVFLLGVSIGSFGVGIVDGSWCAWVAALNNANTLSGLLHGSFSIGAATCPYLAGIMLSANNGQWYQWFYVLAIASAAEVVFLPLAFRHETAAKYHEDKKKQGNPEDGVDQRAIFRYSATWIYAAYLLAYVGTECTVSGWVVTFMLRVRHTSTYASSICSSGFWAGMAVGRLALGAVTEKLTPRRAVIIYLALAPASVVLFMMVQVLWVSVLSMALLGFVMGPLFPSCIVEFVHYLPKELHVGAVSFVASLGQVGGAILPYMLGAITQVAGLHVFPYMLLSQFAVILLLWLISFKAAGKKILQEEPVRIRQD
;
A
#
# COMPACT_ATOMS: atom_id res chain seq x y z
N MET A 1 36.33 -61.03 2.65
CA MET A 1 36.78 -60.34 3.87
C MET A 1 37.62 -59.14 3.44
N ALA A 2 37.32 -57.96 3.99
CA ALA A 2 37.76 -56.60 3.62
C ALA A 2 37.08 -55.98 2.36
N PRO A 3 36.43 -54.81 2.49
CA PRO A 3 35.91 -54.05 1.35
C PRO A 3 36.83 -52.88 0.93
N LEU A 4 36.83 -52.62 -0.38
CA LEU A 4 37.29 -51.39 -1.01
C LEU A 4 36.16 -50.34 -0.99
N THR A 5 36.48 -49.08 -0.65
CA THR A 5 36.36 -47.89 -1.52
C THR A 5 36.30 -46.62 -0.68
N SER A 6 37.28 -45.75 -0.94
CA SER A 6 37.50 -44.44 -0.33
C SER A 6 36.66 -43.37 -1.00
N SER A 7 36.03 -42.52 -0.18
CA SER A 7 35.33 -41.30 -0.57
C SER A 7 36.32 -40.16 -0.85
N PRO A 8 36.21 -39.43 -1.96
CA PRO A 8 36.74 -38.08 -2.06
C PRO A 8 35.64 -37.07 -1.68
N HIS A 9 35.91 -36.28 -0.65
CA HIS A 9 35.18 -35.05 -0.34
C HIS A 9 35.21 -34.13 -1.58
N PHE A 10 34.04 -33.87 -2.18
CA PHE A 10 33.89 -32.78 -3.14
C PHE A 10 33.48 -31.51 -2.41
N ASN A 11 34.34 -30.51 -2.56
CA ASN A 11 34.28 -29.15 -2.03
C ASN A 11 33.43 -28.31 -2.99
N ASP A 12 32.14 -28.10 -2.71
CA ASP A 12 31.25 -27.23 -3.51
C ASP A 12 30.94 -25.89 -2.81
N ALA A 13 31.69 -25.55 -1.76
CA ALA A 13 31.50 -24.30 -1.01
C ALA A 13 32.19 -23.07 -1.62
N THR A 14 32.88 -23.20 -2.75
CA THR A 14 33.76 -22.11 -3.27
C THR A 14 33.29 -21.43 -4.55
N GLU A 15 32.19 -21.84 -5.19
CA GLU A 15 31.64 -21.14 -6.37
C GLU A 15 30.54 -20.12 -6.04
N SER A 16 29.95 -20.17 -4.85
CA SER A 16 28.92 -19.21 -4.41
C SER A 16 29.50 -17.94 -3.77
N GLU A 17 30.77 -17.94 -3.37
CA GLU A 17 31.45 -16.77 -2.78
C GLU A 17 32.06 -15.81 -3.81
N GLN A 18 32.25 -16.21 -5.08
CA GLN A 18 32.82 -15.34 -6.12
C GLN A 18 31.80 -14.43 -6.83
N LEU A 19 30.50 -14.55 -6.55
CA LEU A 19 29.44 -13.70 -7.15
C LEU A 19 29.00 -12.53 -6.24
N LEU A 20 29.46 -12.51 -4.98
CA LEU A 20 29.29 -11.40 -4.06
C LEU A 20 30.60 -10.62 -4.03
N GLY A 21 30.72 -9.61 -4.89
CA GLY A 21 31.91 -8.77 -5.02
C GLY A 21 32.33 -8.13 -3.70
N THR A 22 33.15 -8.83 -2.94
CA THR A 22 33.98 -8.29 -1.86
C THR A 22 35.10 -7.51 -2.53
N ARG A 23 34.85 -6.23 -2.80
CA ARG A 23 35.91 -5.28 -3.12
C ARG A 23 36.87 -5.21 -1.92
N SER A 24 38.04 -5.81 -2.05
CA SER A 24 39.22 -5.41 -1.28
C SER A 24 40.19 -4.65 -2.19
N ALA A 25 40.66 -3.53 -1.64
CA ALA A 25 41.82 -2.72 -2.00
C ALA A 25 41.75 -1.80 -3.24
N ASP A 26 41.97 -0.51 -2.91
CA ASP A 26 42.51 0.58 -3.73
C ASP A 26 41.55 1.47 -4.51
N SER A 27 40.84 2.32 -3.75
CA SER A 27 40.69 3.73 -4.11
C SER A 27 40.73 4.57 -2.85
N ASN A 28 41.59 5.59 -2.82
CA ASN A 28 41.64 6.64 -1.80
C ASN A 28 40.34 7.44 -1.82
N ILE A 29 39.28 6.88 -1.25
CA ILE A 29 38.07 7.59 -0.87
C ILE A 29 38.30 8.02 0.58
N GLU A 30 38.54 9.31 0.79
CA GLU A 30 38.45 9.90 2.13
C GLU A 30 37.15 9.41 2.78
N PRO A 31 37.18 8.91 4.03
CA PRO A 31 35.98 8.43 4.69
C PRO A 31 34.98 9.58 4.71
N THR A 32 33.85 9.38 4.03
CA THR A 32 32.68 10.25 4.09
C THR A 32 32.43 10.55 5.56
N SER A 33 32.52 11.84 5.89
CA SER A 33 32.38 12.44 7.21
C SER A 33 31.59 11.58 8.19
N SER A 34 32.21 11.20 9.31
CA SER A 34 31.54 10.53 10.42
C SER A 34 30.21 11.26 10.71
N ILE A 35 29.09 10.57 10.51
CA ILE A 35 27.76 11.11 10.80
C ILE A 35 27.75 11.52 12.28
N ASN A 36 27.78 12.83 12.54
CA ASN A 36 27.76 13.41 13.88
C ASN A 36 26.51 12.90 14.65
N GLY A 37 26.62 12.78 15.98
CA GLY A 37 25.48 12.36 16.83
C GLY A 37 24.21 13.21 16.65
N GLN A 38 24.36 14.49 16.28
CA GLN A 38 23.25 15.39 15.93
C GLN A 38 22.48 14.97 14.66
N ASP A 39 23.15 14.40 13.67
CA ASP A 39 22.56 14.01 12.39
C ASP A 39 21.78 12.69 12.49
N ARG A 40 22.23 11.80 13.39
CA ARG A 40 21.47 10.59 13.80
C ARG A 40 20.17 10.95 14.51
N GLY A 41 20.20 11.89 15.45
CA GLY A 41 19.00 12.34 16.18
C GLY A 41 17.96 12.99 15.26
N ALA A 42 18.40 13.84 14.33
CA ALA A 42 17.52 14.47 13.35
C ALA A 42 16.88 13.45 12.39
N THR A 43 17.64 12.43 11.95
CA THR A 43 17.15 11.37 11.08
C THR A 43 16.12 10.47 11.80
N ALA A 44 16.38 10.11 13.05
CA ALA A 44 15.44 9.34 13.87
C ALA A 44 14.11 10.09 14.08
N LEU A 45 14.17 11.41 14.33
CA LEU A 45 12.96 12.24 14.46
C LEU A 45 12.13 12.27 13.17
N LYS A 46 12.77 12.44 12.00
CA LYS A 46 12.10 12.39 10.69
C LYS A 46 11.45 11.04 10.44
N LEU A 47 12.15 9.96 10.77
CA LEU A 47 11.61 8.61 10.62
C LEU A 47 10.39 8.38 11.51
N ALA A 48 10.45 8.80 12.78
CA ALA A 48 9.32 8.72 13.70
C ALA A 48 8.12 9.55 13.21
N ALA A 49 8.36 10.76 12.70
CA ALA A 49 7.31 11.61 12.14
C ALA A 49 6.70 10.99 10.86
N ALA A 50 7.51 10.45 9.95
CA ALA A 50 7.03 9.77 8.75
C ALA A 50 6.23 8.49 9.10
N ALA A 51 6.70 7.71 10.08
CA ALA A 51 5.97 6.55 10.60
C ALA A 51 4.62 6.95 11.19
N TYR A 52 4.55 8.03 11.99
CA TYR A 52 3.30 8.56 12.51
C TYR A 52 2.35 9.00 11.39
N SER A 53 2.86 9.67 10.36
CA SER A 53 2.08 10.05 9.18
C SER A 53 1.48 8.83 8.46
N PHE A 54 2.22 7.72 8.39
CA PHE A 54 1.70 6.44 7.88
C PHE A 54 0.62 5.84 8.79
N VAL A 55 0.76 5.93 10.12
CA VAL A 55 -0.33 5.54 11.06
C VAL A 55 -1.59 6.34 10.75
N VAL A 56 -1.48 7.67 10.60
CA VAL A 56 -2.63 8.54 10.28
C VAL A 56 -3.24 8.19 8.93
N ALA A 57 -2.43 7.95 7.90
CA ALA A 57 -2.92 7.46 6.61
C ALA A 57 -3.69 6.14 6.74
N GLY A 58 -3.19 5.19 7.54
CA GLY A 58 -3.87 3.93 7.85
C GLY A 58 -5.22 4.14 8.54
N LEU A 59 -5.29 5.09 9.49
CA LEU A 59 -6.55 5.45 10.14
C LEU A 59 -7.58 5.95 9.10
N PHE A 60 -7.19 6.83 8.18
CA PHE A 60 -8.10 7.35 7.16
C PHE A 60 -8.57 6.29 6.16
N VAL A 61 -7.67 5.40 5.71
CA VAL A 61 -8.04 4.33 4.76
C VAL A 61 -9.07 3.39 5.39
N ALA A 62 -8.84 2.94 6.63
CA ALA A 62 -9.76 2.03 7.31
C ALA A 62 -11.06 2.72 7.79
N THR A 63 -11.08 4.05 7.88
CA THR A 63 -12.27 4.82 8.29
C THR A 63 -13.46 4.55 7.38
N ILE A 64 -13.23 4.48 6.06
CA ILE A 64 -14.30 4.30 5.08
C ILE A 64 -15.14 3.06 5.43
N GLY A 65 -14.50 1.92 5.67
CA GLY A 65 -15.21 0.66 5.94
C GLY A 65 -16.02 0.65 7.23
N VAL A 66 -15.48 1.24 8.30
CA VAL A 66 -16.16 1.24 9.61
C VAL A 66 -17.30 2.27 9.65
N THR A 67 -17.21 3.38 8.93
CA THR A 67 -18.27 4.40 8.89
C THR A 67 -19.32 4.16 7.82
N LEU A 68 -19.03 3.36 6.78
CA LEU A 68 -19.91 3.12 5.64
C LEU A 68 -21.37 2.78 6.02
N PRO A 69 -21.65 1.77 6.87
CA PRO A 69 -23.04 1.41 7.18
C PRO A 69 -23.78 2.50 7.98
N HIS A 70 -23.04 3.27 8.79
CA HIS A 70 -23.59 4.37 9.58
C HIS A 70 -23.89 5.59 8.72
N GLN A 71 -23.02 5.90 7.76
CA GLN A 71 -23.26 6.95 6.76
C GLN A 71 -24.44 6.60 5.86
N GLN A 72 -24.53 5.35 5.42
CA GLN A 72 -25.65 4.86 4.63
C GLN A 72 -26.99 5.10 5.35
N THR A 73 -27.04 4.77 6.65
CA THR A 73 -28.23 4.97 7.48
C THR A 73 -28.52 6.44 7.72
N TYR A 74 -27.50 7.23 8.08
CA TYR A 74 -27.63 8.66 8.42
C TYR A 74 -28.14 9.49 7.23
N TYR A 75 -27.55 9.28 6.04
CA TYR A 75 -27.92 10.01 4.82
C TYR A 75 -29.06 9.34 4.02
N ARG A 76 -29.56 8.18 4.47
CA ARG A 76 -30.61 7.39 3.80
C ARG A 76 -30.25 7.04 2.35
N LEU A 77 -29.03 6.53 2.15
CA LEU A 77 -28.48 6.19 0.84
C LEU A 77 -28.73 4.73 0.48
N ASN A 78 -28.89 4.45 -0.81
CA ASN A 78 -28.82 3.09 -1.33
C ASN A 78 -27.35 2.61 -1.47
N GLU A 79 -27.16 1.33 -1.81
CA GLU A 79 -25.82 0.73 -1.91
C GLU A 79 -24.93 1.44 -2.96
N ILE A 80 -25.47 1.76 -4.14
CA ILE A 80 -24.70 2.46 -5.19
C ILE A 80 -24.30 3.87 -4.73
N GLN A 81 -25.23 4.59 -4.11
CA GLN A 81 -25.02 5.95 -3.63
C GLN A 81 -23.94 6.01 -2.56
N VAL A 82 -24.02 5.17 -1.52
CA VAL A 82 -22.98 5.16 -0.48
C VAL A 82 -21.62 4.74 -1.05
N SER A 83 -21.63 3.85 -2.05
CA SER A 83 -20.42 3.37 -2.72
C SER A 83 -19.69 4.43 -3.55
N ALA A 84 -20.33 5.55 -3.88
CA ALA A 84 -19.66 6.66 -4.57
C ALA A 84 -18.43 7.18 -3.78
N ILE A 85 -18.37 6.92 -2.47
CA ILE A 85 -17.20 7.20 -1.63
C ILE A 85 -15.91 6.56 -2.12
N PHE A 86 -16.00 5.37 -2.72
CA PHE A 86 -14.83 4.67 -3.24
C PHE A 86 -14.28 5.34 -4.51
N LEU A 87 -15.14 5.97 -5.33
CA LEU A 87 -14.77 6.56 -6.62
C LEU A 87 -13.95 7.85 -6.47
N VAL A 88 -14.16 8.62 -5.40
CA VAL A 88 -13.54 9.94 -5.24
C VAL A 88 -12.12 9.89 -4.65
N GLY A 89 -11.76 8.79 -4.00
CA GLY A 89 -10.44 8.60 -3.40
C GLY A 89 -9.30 8.61 -4.43
N PRO A 90 -9.37 7.77 -5.50
CA PRO A 90 -8.32 7.75 -6.51
C PRO A 90 -8.16 9.05 -7.28
N VAL A 91 -9.21 9.87 -7.41
CA VAL A 91 -9.10 11.20 -8.02
C VAL A 91 -8.09 12.06 -7.23
N GLY A 92 -8.23 12.09 -5.91
CA GLY A 92 -7.31 12.80 -5.03
C GLY A 92 -5.91 12.20 -5.06
N TYR A 93 -5.81 10.88 -4.95
CA TYR A 93 -4.52 10.18 -4.92
C TYR A 93 -3.73 10.33 -6.24
N CYS A 94 -4.39 10.17 -7.40
CA CYS A 94 -3.73 10.35 -8.69
C CYS A 94 -3.30 11.80 -8.91
N LEU A 95 -4.13 12.78 -8.49
CA LEU A 95 -3.74 14.18 -8.52
C LEU A 95 -2.52 14.45 -7.65
N ALA A 96 -2.42 13.80 -6.49
CA ALA A 96 -1.24 13.85 -5.63
C ALA A 96 -0.01 13.31 -6.35
N SER A 97 -0.07 12.13 -6.97
CA SER A 97 1.04 11.57 -7.75
C SER A 97 1.54 12.52 -8.86
N LEU A 98 0.62 13.20 -9.56
CA LEU A 98 0.95 14.17 -10.60
C LEU A 98 1.60 15.46 -10.07
N LEU A 99 1.19 15.92 -8.89
CA LEU A 99 1.68 17.16 -8.31
C LEU A 99 2.87 16.97 -7.37
N ASN A 100 3.17 15.74 -6.95
CA ASN A 100 4.19 15.44 -5.95
C ASN A 100 5.56 16.03 -6.32
N SER A 101 6.05 15.76 -7.54
CA SER A 101 7.33 16.30 -8.05
C SER A 101 7.36 17.84 -8.03
N ARG A 102 6.29 18.49 -8.48
CA ARG A 102 6.21 19.96 -8.48
C ARG A 102 6.21 20.55 -7.07
N ILE A 103 5.63 19.85 -6.10
CA ILE A 103 5.63 20.29 -4.70
C ILE A 103 7.03 20.16 -4.11
N HIS A 104 7.75 19.06 -4.37
CA HIS A 104 9.16 18.94 -3.96
C HIS A 104 10.03 20.03 -4.58
N GLU A 105 9.87 20.32 -5.87
CA GLU A 105 10.63 21.38 -6.55
C GLU A 105 10.32 22.77 -5.97
N LYS A 106 9.06 23.10 -5.70
CA LYS A 106 8.71 24.45 -5.24
C LYS A 106 8.87 24.65 -3.73
N LEU A 107 8.62 23.63 -2.93
CA LEU A 107 8.48 23.73 -1.47
C LEU A 107 9.39 22.77 -0.68
N GLY A 108 10.09 21.87 -1.36
CA GLY A 108 10.89 20.80 -0.73
C GLY A 108 10.02 19.78 0.00
N GLN A 109 10.69 18.88 0.74
CA GLN A 109 9.99 17.90 1.59
C GLN A 109 9.23 18.57 2.74
N ARG A 110 9.64 19.77 3.17
CA ARG A 110 8.88 20.58 4.13
C ARG A 110 7.47 20.91 3.61
N GLY A 111 7.31 21.17 2.32
CA GLY A 111 6.01 21.41 1.70
C GLY A 111 5.09 20.20 1.81
N ILE A 112 5.61 19.02 1.47
CA ILE A 112 4.92 17.72 1.61
C ILE A 112 4.50 17.50 3.07
N ALA A 113 5.44 17.73 4.00
CA ALA A 113 5.24 17.56 5.43
C ALA A 113 4.11 18.42 5.99
N PHE A 114 3.75 19.53 5.33
CA PHE A 114 2.63 20.38 5.72
C PHE A 114 1.36 20.11 4.92
N ILE A 115 1.45 20.04 3.59
CA ILE A 115 0.28 19.90 2.70
C ILE A 115 -0.46 18.59 2.95
N GLY A 116 0.28 17.47 3.07
CA GLY A 116 -0.32 16.16 3.32
C GLY A 116 -1.18 16.13 4.59
N PRO A 117 -0.59 16.43 5.76
CA PRO A 117 -1.33 16.52 7.02
C PRO A 117 -2.44 17.58 7.03
N ALA A 118 -2.25 18.72 6.34
CA ALA A 118 -3.29 19.73 6.23
C ALA A 118 -4.52 19.19 5.48
N CYS A 119 -4.31 18.41 4.41
CA CYS A 119 -5.38 17.72 3.70
C CYS A 119 -6.10 16.68 4.57
N HIS A 120 -5.35 15.92 5.38
CA HIS A 120 -5.94 15.02 6.39
C HIS A 120 -6.81 15.79 7.40
N LEU A 121 -6.31 16.92 7.93
CA LEU A 121 -7.04 17.75 8.88
C LEU A 121 -8.30 18.36 8.26
N VAL A 122 -8.25 18.79 7.00
CA VAL A 122 -9.43 19.28 6.26
C VAL A 122 -10.45 18.15 6.11
N TYR A 123 -10.04 16.95 5.72
CA TYR A 123 -10.97 15.82 5.62
C TYR A 123 -11.59 15.48 7.00
N ALA A 124 -10.77 15.47 8.05
CA ALA A 124 -11.24 15.28 9.42
C ALA A 124 -12.30 16.32 9.80
N ALA A 125 -12.01 17.61 9.59
CA ALA A 125 -12.92 18.70 9.87
C ALA A 125 -14.22 18.59 9.08
N VAL A 126 -14.15 18.31 7.76
CA VAL A 126 -15.32 18.10 6.91
C VAL A 126 -16.20 16.98 7.48
N GLY A 127 -15.63 15.83 7.87
CA GLY A 127 -16.43 14.76 8.46
C GLY A 127 -17.03 15.11 9.83
N SER A 128 -16.32 15.89 10.65
CA SER A 128 -16.80 16.37 11.96
C SER A 128 -18.02 17.26 11.88
N PHE A 129 -18.20 18.01 10.79
CA PHE A 129 -19.36 18.87 10.56
C PHE A 129 -20.54 18.16 9.88
N HIS A 130 -20.45 16.84 9.63
CA HIS A 130 -21.51 16.01 9.04
C HIS A 130 -22.29 16.71 7.89
N PRO A 131 -21.58 17.21 6.85
CA PRO A 131 -22.17 18.00 5.77
C PRO A 131 -23.00 17.11 4.84
N PRO A 132 -23.73 17.66 3.86
CA PRO A 132 -24.37 16.85 2.83
C PRO A 132 -23.38 15.89 2.17
N PHE A 133 -23.83 14.65 1.88
CA PHE A 133 -22.96 13.57 1.38
C PHE A 133 -22.03 13.98 0.20
N PRO A 134 -22.47 14.73 -0.83
CA PRO A 134 -21.57 15.20 -1.88
C PRO A 134 -20.41 16.08 -1.40
N VAL A 135 -20.64 16.93 -0.38
CA VAL A 135 -19.58 17.75 0.23
C VAL A 135 -18.63 16.87 1.03
N PHE A 136 -19.14 15.84 1.69
CA PHE A 136 -18.31 14.84 2.36
C PHE A 136 -17.39 14.11 1.37
N LEU A 137 -17.90 13.75 0.18
CA LEU A 137 -17.09 13.14 -0.90
C LEU A 137 -15.92 14.03 -1.36
N LEU A 138 -16.10 15.36 -1.39
CA LEU A 138 -15.00 16.29 -1.65
C LEU A 138 -13.93 16.20 -0.56
N GLY A 139 -14.35 16.12 0.71
CA GLY A 139 -13.44 15.89 1.84
C GLY A 139 -12.63 14.60 1.70
N VAL A 140 -13.27 13.50 1.29
CA VAL A 140 -12.61 12.21 1.03
C VAL A 140 -11.54 12.36 -0.05
N SER A 141 -11.84 13.06 -1.15
CA SER A 141 -10.88 13.29 -2.23
C SER A 141 -9.68 14.13 -1.77
N ILE A 142 -9.91 15.18 -0.97
CA ILE A 142 -8.85 15.99 -0.35
C ILE A 142 -8.00 15.12 0.59
N GLY A 143 -8.62 14.30 1.44
CA GLY A 143 -7.93 13.36 2.32
C GLY A 143 -7.05 12.38 1.54
N SER A 144 -7.56 11.78 0.47
CA SER A 144 -6.80 10.86 -0.39
C SER A 144 -5.67 11.55 -1.15
N PHE A 145 -5.82 12.82 -1.50
CA PHE A 145 -4.70 13.63 -2.01
C PHE A 145 -3.60 13.78 -0.95
N GLY A 146 -3.97 14.03 0.31
CA GLY A 146 -3.03 14.05 1.44
C GLY A 146 -2.26 12.72 1.57
N VAL A 147 -2.98 11.60 1.57
CA VAL A 147 -2.40 10.25 1.64
C VAL A 147 -1.43 10.02 0.49
N GLY A 148 -1.79 10.36 -0.75
CA GLY A 148 -0.95 10.14 -1.93
C GLY A 148 0.35 10.97 -1.94
N ILE A 149 0.29 12.21 -1.44
CA ILE A 149 1.48 13.07 -1.31
C ILE A 149 2.46 12.47 -0.30
N VAL A 150 1.93 12.09 0.86
CA VAL A 150 2.70 11.54 1.99
C VAL A 150 3.31 10.19 1.62
N ASP A 151 2.50 9.28 1.08
CA ASP A 151 2.93 7.93 0.71
C ASP A 151 4.06 7.98 -0.32
N GLY A 152 3.85 8.65 -1.46
CA GLY A 152 4.85 8.73 -2.51
C GLY A 152 6.14 9.41 -2.06
N SER A 153 6.04 10.45 -1.23
CA SER A 153 7.21 11.21 -0.77
C SER A 153 8.04 10.48 0.26
N TRP A 154 7.41 9.87 1.27
CA TRP A 154 8.14 9.20 2.34
C TRP A 154 8.67 7.84 1.91
N CYS A 155 7.95 7.14 1.02
CA CYS A 155 8.49 5.94 0.38
C CYS A 155 9.74 6.28 -0.45
N ALA A 156 9.71 7.35 -1.25
CA ALA A 156 10.89 7.79 -2.00
C ALA A 156 12.04 8.26 -1.09
N TRP A 157 11.72 9.01 -0.02
CA TRP A 157 12.72 9.47 0.95
C TRP A 157 13.40 8.31 1.67
N VAL A 158 12.62 7.33 2.16
CA VAL A 158 13.15 6.14 2.83
C VAL A 158 13.94 5.25 1.88
N ALA A 159 13.51 5.14 0.62
CA ALA A 159 14.25 4.39 -0.40
C ALA A 159 15.66 4.93 -0.66
N ALA A 160 15.90 6.22 -0.37
CA ALA A 160 17.21 6.85 -0.50
C ALA A 160 18.10 6.71 0.77
N LEU A 161 17.59 6.12 1.85
CA LEU A 161 18.34 5.93 3.10
C LEU A 161 19.04 4.56 3.15
N ASN A 162 20.07 4.46 4.00
CA ASN A 162 20.66 3.18 4.36
C ASN A 162 19.60 2.28 5.01
N ASN A 163 19.58 0.98 4.64
CA ASN A 163 18.57 0.00 5.08
C ASN A 163 17.15 0.30 4.57
N ALA A 164 17.01 0.85 3.35
CA ALA A 164 15.75 1.15 2.68
C ALA A 164 14.67 0.06 2.82
N ASN A 165 15.02 -1.23 2.69
CA ASN A 165 14.06 -2.34 2.84
C ASN A 165 13.46 -2.41 4.24
N THR A 166 14.28 -2.33 5.29
CA THR A 166 13.83 -2.37 6.68
C THR A 166 12.99 -1.14 7.02
N LEU A 167 13.43 0.04 6.57
CA LEU A 167 12.75 1.30 6.83
C LEU A 167 11.43 1.41 6.07
N SER A 168 11.36 0.91 4.84
CA SER A 168 10.12 0.82 4.05
C SER A 168 9.13 -0.14 4.72
N GLY A 169 9.62 -1.28 5.21
CA GLY A 169 8.84 -2.20 6.04
C GLY A 169 8.29 -1.53 7.31
N LEU A 170 9.06 -0.67 7.96
CA LEU A 170 8.61 0.10 9.13
C LEU A 170 7.48 1.08 8.77
N LEU A 171 7.58 1.81 7.65
CA LEU A 171 6.53 2.73 7.20
C LEU A 171 5.22 1.98 6.92
N HIS A 172 5.25 0.97 6.06
CA HIS A 172 4.04 0.20 5.73
C HIS A 172 3.51 -0.62 6.92
N GLY A 173 4.38 -1.03 7.85
CA GLY A 173 4.00 -1.61 9.12
C GLY A 173 3.22 -0.61 9.98
N SER A 174 3.70 0.63 10.07
CA SER A 174 3.03 1.73 10.79
C SER A 174 1.66 2.05 10.19
N PHE A 175 1.53 2.05 8.86
CA PHE A 175 0.25 2.14 8.18
C PHE A 175 -0.72 1.02 8.59
N SER A 176 -0.23 -0.22 8.61
CA SER A 176 -1.06 -1.38 8.93
C SER A 176 -1.53 -1.35 10.40
N ILE A 177 -0.70 -0.81 11.31
CA ILE A 177 -1.09 -0.54 12.71
C ILE A 177 -2.25 0.46 12.74
N GLY A 178 -2.12 1.60 12.07
CA GLY A 178 -3.20 2.60 11.98
C GLY A 178 -4.49 2.01 11.42
N ALA A 179 -4.38 1.25 10.32
CA ALA A 179 -5.52 0.60 9.69
C ALA A 179 -6.19 -0.46 10.58
N ALA A 180 -5.43 -1.15 11.44
CA ALA A 180 -5.97 -2.10 12.42
C ALA A 180 -6.61 -1.40 13.63
N THR A 181 -5.99 -0.31 14.10
CA THR A 181 -6.47 0.47 15.25
C THR A 181 -7.77 1.22 14.94
N CYS A 182 -7.94 1.70 13.70
CA CYS A 182 -9.11 2.48 13.31
C CYS A 182 -10.44 1.73 13.56
N PRO A 183 -10.74 0.56 12.97
CA PRO A 183 -12.00 -0.12 13.20
C PRO A 183 -12.19 -0.51 14.66
N TYR A 184 -11.11 -0.84 15.39
CA TYR A 184 -11.19 -1.15 16.81
C TYR A 184 -11.69 0.04 17.64
N LEU A 185 -11.04 1.21 17.51
CA LEU A 185 -11.41 2.41 18.26
C LEU A 185 -12.74 3.00 17.78
N ALA A 186 -12.92 3.12 16.46
CA ALA A 186 -14.15 3.60 15.86
C ALA A 186 -15.34 2.71 16.26
N GLY A 187 -15.17 1.39 16.29
CA GLY A 187 -16.20 0.45 16.71
C GLY A 187 -16.65 0.65 18.16
N ILE A 188 -15.73 0.97 19.09
CA ILE A 188 -16.05 1.31 20.48
C ILE A 188 -16.89 2.59 20.52
N MET A 189 -16.42 3.65 19.84
CA MET A 189 -17.09 4.95 19.84
C MET A 189 -18.48 4.88 19.20
N LEU A 190 -18.58 4.25 18.03
CA LEU A 190 -19.82 4.09 17.29
C LEU A 190 -20.85 3.27 18.07
N SER A 191 -20.40 2.28 18.85
CA SER A 191 -21.30 1.49 19.70
C SER A 191 -21.80 2.30 20.89
N ALA A 192 -20.96 3.19 21.46
CA ALA A 192 -21.32 4.02 22.59
C ALA A 192 -22.21 5.23 22.22
N ASN A 193 -22.16 5.69 20.96
CA ASN A 193 -22.82 6.92 20.52
C ASN A 193 -24.01 6.70 19.56
N ASN A 194 -24.58 5.49 19.53
CA ASN A 194 -25.67 5.10 18.62
C ASN A 194 -25.32 5.27 17.13
N GLY A 195 -24.07 5.02 16.75
CA GLY A 195 -23.64 5.03 15.35
C GLY A 195 -23.46 6.42 14.75
N GLN A 196 -23.27 7.45 15.57
CA GLN A 196 -22.97 8.81 15.13
C GLN A 196 -21.54 8.89 14.57
N TRP A 197 -21.41 8.54 13.29
CA TRP A 197 -20.13 8.38 12.58
C TRP A 197 -19.24 9.63 12.60
N TYR A 198 -19.82 10.82 12.62
CA TYR A 198 -19.07 12.08 12.61
C TYR A 198 -18.23 12.30 13.87
N GLN A 199 -18.55 11.64 15.00
CA GLN A 199 -17.74 11.78 16.22
C GLN A 199 -16.37 11.10 16.08
N TRP A 200 -16.27 10.04 15.26
CA TRP A 200 -14.98 9.41 14.94
C TRP A 200 -14.02 10.42 14.28
N PHE A 201 -14.56 11.36 13.51
CA PHE A 201 -13.77 12.39 12.84
C PHE A 201 -13.14 13.39 13.83
N TYR A 202 -13.62 13.51 15.08
CA TYR A 202 -12.92 14.28 16.11
C TYR A 202 -11.58 13.64 16.50
N VAL A 203 -11.53 12.30 16.56
CA VAL A 203 -10.26 11.57 16.83
C VAL A 203 -9.30 11.75 15.67
N LEU A 204 -9.79 11.65 14.43
CA LEU A 204 -8.99 11.93 13.23
C LEU A 204 -8.50 13.38 13.22
N ALA A 205 -9.32 14.35 13.63
CA ALA A 205 -8.92 15.75 13.69
C ALA A 205 -7.79 15.97 14.70
N ILE A 206 -7.85 15.32 15.87
CA ILE A 206 -6.76 15.38 16.87
C ILE A 206 -5.48 14.75 16.32
N ALA A 207 -5.58 13.56 15.70
CA ALA A 207 -4.44 12.88 15.11
C ALA A 207 -3.80 13.70 13.97
N SER A 208 -4.61 14.25 13.07
CA SER A 208 -4.14 15.11 11.98
C SER A 208 -3.61 16.45 12.48
N ALA A 209 -4.19 17.05 13.53
CA ALA A 209 -3.66 18.28 14.12
C ALA A 209 -2.26 18.06 14.72
N ALA A 210 -2.05 16.93 15.39
CA ALA A 210 -0.72 16.53 15.83
C ALA A 210 0.22 16.34 14.62
N GLU A 211 -0.22 15.64 13.57
CA GLU A 211 0.55 15.42 12.35
C GLU A 211 1.00 16.73 11.68
N VAL A 212 0.09 17.70 11.55
CA VAL A 212 0.34 19.06 10.99
C VAL A 212 1.41 19.82 11.78
N VAL A 213 1.60 19.52 13.06
CA VAL A 213 2.65 20.14 13.88
C VAL A 213 3.94 19.33 13.80
N PHE A 214 3.90 18.03 14.10
CA PHE A 214 5.11 17.22 14.26
C PHE A 214 5.85 16.99 12.94
N LEU A 215 5.13 16.75 11.83
CA LEU A 215 5.76 16.40 10.56
C LEU A 215 6.51 17.61 9.94
N PRO A 216 5.93 18.82 9.84
CA PRO A 216 6.68 20.00 9.40
C PRO A 216 7.83 20.37 10.31
N LEU A 217 7.71 20.16 11.63
CA LEU A 217 8.80 20.44 12.58
C LEU A 217 9.99 19.49 12.34
N ALA A 218 9.73 18.20 12.11
CA ALA A 218 10.77 17.22 11.82
C ALA A 218 11.49 17.50 10.47
N PHE A 219 10.74 17.96 9.47
CA PHE A 219 11.25 18.28 8.13
C PHE A 219 11.52 19.78 7.91
N ARG A 220 11.63 20.59 8.98
CA ARG A 220 11.68 22.06 8.89
C ARG A 220 12.85 22.62 8.05
N HIS A 221 13.94 21.87 7.96
CA HIS A 221 15.16 22.23 7.23
C HIS A 221 15.20 21.67 5.80
N GLU A 222 14.23 20.83 5.41
CA GLU A 222 14.15 20.21 4.09
C GLU A 222 13.42 21.13 3.08
N THR A 223 14.04 22.28 2.82
CA THR A 223 13.49 23.33 1.94
C THR A 223 13.66 23.02 0.46
N ALA A 224 12.96 23.77 -0.41
CA ALA A 224 13.13 23.70 -1.86
C ALA A 224 14.58 23.94 -2.31
N ALA A 225 15.27 24.90 -1.69
CA ALA A 225 16.67 25.20 -1.98
C ALA A 225 17.56 23.98 -1.73
N LYS A 226 17.36 23.30 -0.60
CA LYS A 226 18.08 22.06 -0.27
C LYS A 226 17.73 20.93 -1.24
N TYR A 227 16.44 20.77 -1.58
CA TYR A 227 16.01 19.77 -2.57
C TYR A 227 16.70 19.96 -3.93
N HIS A 228 16.80 21.20 -4.41
CA HIS A 228 17.52 21.50 -5.65
C HIS A 228 19.04 21.27 -5.54
N GLU A 229 19.64 21.57 -4.40
CA GLU A 229 21.06 21.31 -4.15
C GLU A 229 21.35 19.80 -4.14
N ASP A 230 20.54 19.01 -3.45
CA ASP A 230 20.65 17.56 -3.38
C ASP A 230 20.43 16.93 -4.76
N LYS A 231 19.43 17.41 -5.52
CA LYS A 231 19.18 16.98 -6.91
C LYS A 231 20.37 17.29 -7.84
N LYS A 232 21.07 18.42 -7.64
CA LYS A 232 22.29 18.76 -8.40
C LYS A 232 23.47 17.88 -8.02
N LYS A 233 23.67 17.61 -6.71
CA LYS A 233 24.78 16.79 -6.20
C LYS A 233 24.67 15.33 -6.61
N GLN A 234 23.44 14.79 -6.66
CA GLN A 234 23.23 13.39 -7.01
C GLN A 234 23.46 13.12 -8.51
N GLY A 235 23.42 14.15 -9.37
CA GLY A 235 23.55 14.01 -10.82
C GLY A 235 22.42 13.15 -11.36
N ASN A 236 21.40 13.74 -11.99
CA ASN A 236 20.16 13.02 -12.23
C ASN A 236 20.39 11.77 -13.13
N PRO A 237 20.16 10.54 -12.63
CA PRO A 237 20.13 9.36 -13.50
C PRO A 237 18.90 9.42 -14.44
N GLU A 238 17.90 10.26 -14.13
CA GLU A 238 16.68 10.46 -14.92
C GLU A 238 16.78 11.62 -15.93
N ASP A 239 17.81 12.47 -15.89
CA ASP A 239 17.96 13.54 -16.91
C ASP A 239 18.29 12.88 -18.25
N GLY A 240 17.27 12.71 -19.09
CA GLY A 240 17.35 12.09 -20.40
C GLY A 240 16.70 10.71 -20.52
N VAL A 241 16.17 10.12 -19.43
CA VAL A 241 15.45 8.84 -19.48
C VAL A 241 13.98 9.08 -19.82
N ASP A 242 13.54 8.60 -20.98
CA ASP A 242 12.13 8.63 -21.36
C ASP A 242 11.32 7.66 -20.49
N GLN A 243 10.74 8.16 -19.40
CA GLN A 243 9.86 7.39 -18.51
C GLN A 243 8.66 6.78 -19.25
N ARG A 244 8.30 7.27 -20.45
CA ARG A 244 7.24 6.64 -21.27
C ARG A 244 7.65 5.28 -21.82
N ALA A 245 8.94 4.92 -21.77
CA ALA A 245 9.42 3.61 -22.14
C ALA A 245 8.78 2.48 -21.32
N ILE A 246 8.30 2.75 -20.09
CA ILE A 246 7.60 1.75 -19.24
C ILE A 246 6.39 1.12 -19.96
N PHE A 247 5.71 1.88 -20.83
CA PHE A 247 4.52 1.41 -21.53
C PHE A 247 4.82 0.40 -22.64
N ARG A 248 6.09 0.27 -23.05
CA ARG A 248 6.56 -0.68 -24.07
C ARG A 248 6.76 -2.09 -23.52
N TYR A 249 6.73 -2.27 -22.20
CA TYR A 249 6.91 -3.55 -21.54
C TYR A 249 5.57 -4.18 -21.22
N SER A 250 5.36 -5.41 -21.71
CA SER A 250 4.15 -6.21 -21.43
C SER A 250 3.97 -6.48 -19.93
N ALA A 251 5.08 -6.68 -19.21
CA ALA A 251 5.10 -6.80 -17.77
C ALA A 251 4.38 -5.64 -17.08
N THR A 252 4.62 -4.38 -17.49
CA THR A 252 3.99 -3.19 -16.89
C THR A 252 2.46 -3.30 -16.85
N TRP A 253 1.84 -3.73 -17.94
CA TRP A 253 0.39 -3.85 -18.03
C TRP A 253 -0.17 -5.03 -17.24
N ILE A 254 0.55 -6.15 -17.20
CA ILE A 254 0.11 -7.35 -16.45
C ILE A 254 0.21 -7.09 -14.94
N TYR A 255 1.31 -6.48 -14.48
CA TYR A 255 1.48 -6.10 -13.09
C TYR A 255 0.56 -4.94 -12.68
N ALA A 256 0.26 -4.00 -13.58
CA ALA A 256 -0.78 -2.99 -13.36
C ALA A 256 -2.16 -3.64 -13.16
N ALA A 257 -2.55 -4.59 -14.03
CA ALA A 257 -3.82 -5.32 -13.90
C ALA A 257 -3.86 -6.16 -12.61
N TYR A 258 -2.73 -6.79 -12.23
CA TYR A 258 -2.61 -7.52 -10.97
C TYR A 258 -2.83 -6.59 -9.77
N LEU A 259 -2.15 -5.43 -9.71
CA LEU A 259 -2.31 -4.49 -8.61
C LEU A 259 -3.70 -3.86 -8.58
N LEU A 260 -4.29 -3.58 -9.74
CA LEU A 260 -5.69 -3.14 -9.85
C LEU A 260 -6.62 -4.18 -9.20
N ALA A 261 -6.47 -5.46 -9.53
CA ALA A 261 -7.29 -6.52 -8.94
C ALA A 261 -7.01 -6.71 -7.44
N TYR A 262 -5.74 -6.72 -7.04
CA TYR A 262 -5.32 -6.92 -5.64
C TYR A 262 -5.76 -5.78 -4.73
N VAL A 263 -5.39 -4.53 -5.05
CA VAL A 263 -5.76 -3.36 -4.24
C VAL A 263 -7.28 -3.18 -4.25
N GLY A 264 -7.93 -3.43 -5.39
CA GLY A 264 -9.39 -3.48 -5.45
C GLY A 264 -10.01 -4.50 -4.50
N THR A 265 -9.41 -5.68 -4.37
CA THR A 265 -9.88 -6.73 -3.44
C THR A 265 -9.64 -6.32 -1.99
N GLU A 266 -8.48 -5.74 -1.67
CA GLU A 266 -8.17 -5.18 -0.36
C GLU A 266 -9.18 -4.10 0.07
N CYS A 267 -9.48 -3.15 -0.81
CA CYS A 267 -10.49 -2.12 -0.59
C CYS A 267 -11.92 -2.70 -0.52
N THR A 268 -12.22 -3.77 -1.26
CA THR A 268 -13.50 -4.49 -1.19
C THR A 268 -13.68 -5.13 0.18
N VAL A 269 -12.68 -5.87 0.68
CA VAL A 269 -12.72 -6.50 2.00
C VAL A 269 -12.86 -5.43 3.09
N SER A 270 -11.93 -4.47 3.13
CA SER A 270 -11.90 -3.44 4.17
C SER A 270 -13.15 -2.55 4.17
N GLY A 271 -13.67 -2.21 2.98
CA GLY A 271 -14.85 -1.35 2.82
C GLY A 271 -16.17 -2.02 3.20
N TRP A 272 -16.33 -3.32 2.97
CA TRP A 272 -17.63 -3.99 3.06
C TRP A 272 -17.76 -5.01 4.18
N VAL A 273 -16.66 -5.48 4.77
CA VAL A 273 -16.73 -6.52 5.83
C VAL A 273 -17.55 -6.06 7.03
N VAL A 274 -17.46 -4.79 7.45
CA VAL A 274 -18.25 -4.25 8.57
C VAL A 274 -19.74 -4.23 8.22
N THR A 275 -20.09 -3.74 7.03
CA THR A 275 -21.47 -3.71 6.51
C THR A 275 -22.06 -5.11 6.42
N PHE A 276 -21.28 -6.09 5.92
CA PHE A 276 -21.70 -7.47 5.82
C PHE A 276 -21.96 -8.09 7.20
N MET A 277 -21.03 -7.92 8.14
CA MET A 277 -21.18 -8.43 9.50
C MET A 277 -22.42 -7.82 10.19
N LEU A 278 -22.62 -6.51 10.06
CA LEU A 278 -23.75 -5.81 10.65
C LEU A 278 -25.10 -6.25 10.06
N ARG A 279 -25.21 -6.35 8.72
CA ARG A 279 -26.50 -6.53 8.04
C ARG A 279 -26.84 -7.96 7.68
N VAL A 280 -25.85 -8.82 7.43
CA VAL A 280 -26.05 -10.23 7.05
C VAL A 280 -25.79 -11.16 8.23
N ARG A 281 -24.77 -10.88 9.04
CA ARG A 281 -24.47 -11.69 10.24
C ARG A 281 -25.18 -11.18 11.50
N HIS A 282 -25.90 -10.06 11.40
CA HIS A 282 -26.66 -9.45 12.49
C HIS A 282 -25.83 -9.24 13.77
N THR A 283 -24.54 -8.95 13.62
CA THR A 283 -23.65 -8.68 14.75
C THR A 283 -23.74 -7.22 15.20
N SER A 284 -23.28 -6.92 16.41
CA SER A 284 -23.21 -5.54 16.90
C SER A 284 -22.16 -4.72 16.14
N THR A 285 -22.27 -3.38 16.17
CA THR A 285 -21.29 -2.46 15.57
C THR A 285 -19.86 -2.77 16.01
N TYR A 286 -19.62 -2.94 17.32
CA TYR A 286 -18.30 -3.30 17.84
C TYR A 286 -17.80 -4.64 17.28
N ALA A 287 -18.63 -5.68 17.32
CA ALA A 287 -18.26 -7.01 16.82
C ALA A 287 -17.94 -7.00 15.32
N SER A 288 -18.74 -6.29 14.52
CA SER A 288 -18.50 -6.09 13.08
C SER A 288 -17.17 -5.37 12.83
N SER A 289 -16.85 -4.38 13.65
CA SER A 289 -15.63 -3.57 13.52
C SER A 289 -14.37 -4.35 13.90
N ILE A 290 -14.45 -5.24 14.92
CA ILE A 290 -13.36 -6.18 15.26
C ILE A 290 -12.99 -7.05 14.05
N CYS A 291 -13.98 -7.48 13.24
CA CYS A 291 -13.71 -8.29 12.05
C CYS A 291 -12.80 -7.55 11.04
N SER A 292 -13.07 -6.26 10.81
CA SER A 292 -12.22 -5.39 9.98
C SER A 292 -10.85 -5.12 10.62
N SER A 293 -10.80 -4.89 11.93
CA SER A 293 -9.55 -4.75 12.68
C SER A 293 -8.68 -6.01 12.55
N GLY A 294 -9.29 -7.19 12.65
CA GLY A 294 -8.63 -8.48 12.48
C GLY A 294 -7.97 -8.62 11.11
N PHE A 295 -8.65 -8.21 10.04
CA PHE A 295 -8.08 -8.18 8.68
C PHE A 295 -6.79 -7.34 8.61
N TRP A 296 -6.82 -6.09 9.06
CA TRP A 296 -5.66 -5.20 9.02
C TRP A 296 -4.54 -5.64 9.97
N ALA A 297 -4.88 -6.15 11.17
CA ALA A 297 -3.91 -6.71 12.11
C ALA A 297 -3.23 -7.94 11.51
N GLY A 298 -4.01 -8.84 10.91
CA GLY A 298 -3.50 -9.98 10.15
C GLY A 298 -2.55 -9.53 9.06
N MET A 299 -2.93 -8.52 8.27
CA MET A 299 -2.10 -7.95 7.21
C MET A 299 -0.77 -7.38 7.74
N ALA A 300 -0.79 -6.67 8.86
CA ALA A 300 0.41 -6.16 9.51
C ALA A 300 1.36 -7.31 9.89
N VAL A 301 0.84 -8.33 10.57
CA VAL A 301 1.61 -9.50 11.00
C VAL A 301 2.11 -10.28 9.79
N GLY A 302 1.29 -10.43 8.75
CA GLY A 302 1.63 -11.12 7.50
C GLY A 302 2.79 -10.46 6.76
N ARG A 303 2.76 -9.12 6.63
CA ARG A 303 3.85 -8.36 6.01
C ARG A 303 5.19 -8.59 6.72
N LEU A 304 5.19 -8.69 8.05
CA LEU A 304 6.41 -8.89 8.84
C LEU A 304 6.87 -10.36 8.87
N ALA A 305 5.95 -11.28 9.15
CA ALA A 305 6.28 -12.69 9.35
C ALA A 305 6.48 -13.45 8.04
N LEU A 306 5.66 -13.19 7.02
CA LEU A 306 5.74 -13.89 5.74
C LEU A 306 6.77 -13.28 4.79
N GLY A 307 7.29 -12.08 5.06
CA GLY A 307 8.39 -11.49 4.28
C GLY A 307 9.62 -12.41 4.26
N ALA A 308 10.07 -12.86 5.43
CA ALA A 308 11.19 -13.80 5.54
C ALA A 308 10.91 -15.17 4.90
N VAL A 309 9.64 -15.61 4.91
CA VAL A 309 9.21 -16.85 4.24
C VAL A 309 9.23 -16.68 2.72
N THR A 310 8.82 -15.52 2.22
CA THR A 310 8.81 -15.16 0.80
C THR A 310 10.22 -15.18 0.22
N GLU A 311 11.19 -14.63 0.96
CA GLU A 311 12.60 -14.66 0.57
C GLU A 311 13.12 -16.10 0.45
N LYS A 312 12.78 -16.99 1.39
CA LYS A 312 13.19 -18.41 1.35
C LYS A 312 12.54 -19.22 0.22
N LEU A 313 11.28 -18.95 -0.10
CA LEU A 313 10.51 -19.72 -1.10
C LEU A 313 10.60 -19.16 -2.52
N THR A 314 11.20 -17.97 -2.71
CA THR A 314 11.10 -17.07 -3.88
C THR A 314 9.72 -16.41 -4.02
N PRO A 315 9.65 -15.12 -4.44
CA PRO A 315 8.38 -14.40 -4.59
C PRO A 315 7.34 -15.11 -5.45
N ARG A 316 7.76 -15.72 -6.58
CA ARG A 316 6.88 -16.46 -7.50
C ARG A 316 6.09 -17.57 -6.83
N ARG A 317 6.77 -18.44 -6.07
CA ARG A 317 6.16 -19.61 -5.44
C ARG A 317 5.37 -19.21 -4.20
N ALA A 318 5.92 -18.28 -3.40
CA ALA A 318 5.26 -17.79 -2.19
C ALA A 318 3.88 -17.19 -2.51
N VAL A 319 3.79 -16.34 -3.53
CA VAL A 319 2.52 -15.71 -3.94
C VAL A 319 1.48 -16.74 -4.39
N ILE A 320 1.87 -17.81 -5.11
CA ILE A 320 0.92 -18.89 -5.47
C ILE A 320 0.33 -19.55 -4.22
N ILE A 321 1.17 -19.83 -3.22
CA ILE A 321 0.72 -20.44 -1.96
C ILE A 321 -0.25 -19.50 -1.24
N TYR A 322 0.09 -18.21 -1.12
CA TYR A 322 -0.79 -17.22 -0.48
C TYR A 322 -2.12 -17.06 -1.20
N LEU A 323 -2.11 -17.03 -2.54
CA LEU A 323 -3.32 -16.96 -3.36
C LEU A 323 -4.15 -18.25 -3.35
N ALA A 324 -3.57 -19.39 -3.00
CA ALA A 324 -4.32 -20.62 -2.73
C ALA A 324 -4.96 -20.61 -1.33
N LEU A 325 -4.28 -20.05 -0.33
CA LEU A 325 -4.77 -19.96 1.05
C LEU A 325 -5.83 -18.86 1.26
N ALA A 326 -5.80 -17.78 0.48
CA ALA A 326 -6.76 -16.68 0.59
C ALA A 326 -8.22 -17.14 0.33
N PRO A 327 -8.55 -17.84 -0.76
CA PRO A 327 -9.87 -18.44 -0.97
C PRO A 327 -10.29 -19.38 0.16
N ALA A 328 -9.38 -20.17 0.73
CA ALA A 328 -9.70 -21.05 1.85
C ALA A 328 -10.16 -20.26 3.09
N SER A 329 -9.53 -19.11 3.35
CA SER A 329 -9.94 -18.19 4.42
C SER A 329 -11.33 -17.59 4.15
N VAL A 330 -11.63 -17.23 2.89
CA VAL A 330 -12.97 -16.75 2.48
C VAL A 330 -14.02 -17.87 2.61
N VAL A 331 -13.71 -19.10 2.21
CA VAL A 331 -14.61 -20.25 2.37
C VAL A 331 -14.90 -20.52 3.84
N LEU A 332 -13.90 -20.46 4.71
CA LEU A 332 -14.09 -20.59 6.16
C LEU A 332 -15.05 -19.52 6.70
N PHE A 333 -14.87 -18.26 6.28
CA PHE A 333 -15.76 -17.14 6.60
C PHE A 333 -17.21 -17.34 6.11
N MET A 334 -17.39 -18.00 4.96
CA MET A 334 -18.70 -18.32 4.41
C MET A 334 -19.41 -19.41 5.20
N MET A 335 -18.71 -20.51 5.46
CA MET A 335 -19.26 -21.75 6.01
C MET A 335 -19.56 -21.63 7.50
N VAL A 336 -18.67 -20.99 8.27
CA VAL A 336 -18.79 -20.95 9.73
C VAL A 336 -19.24 -19.57 10.18
N GLN A 337 -20.53 -19.46 10.49
CA GLN A 337 -21.21 -18.20 10.83
C GLN A 337 -21.07 -17.84 12.33
N VAL A 338 -19.88 -18.08 12.89
CA VAL A 338 -19.54 -17.73 14.28
C VAL A 338 -18.65 -16.50 14.27
N LEU A 339 -18.95 -15.50 15.10
CA LEU A 339 -18.23 -14.22 15.14
C LEU A 339 -16.70 -14.40 15.18
N TRP A 340 -16.20 -15.16 16.16
CA TRP A 340 -14.76 -15.34 16.33
C TRP A 340 -14.11 -16.11 15.19
N VAL A 341 -14.86 -16.99 14.52
CA VAL A 341 -14.37 -17.65 13.31
C VAL A 341 -14.33 -16.67 12.15
N SER A 342 -15.30 -15.76 12.02
CA SER A 342 -15.27 -14.68 11.04
C SER A 342 -14.08 -13.74 11.23
N VAL A 343 -13.80 -13.35 12.48
CA VAL A 343 -12.63 -12.54 12.84
C VAL A 343 -11.33 -13.28 12.50
N LEU A 344 -11.23 -14.56 12.86
CA LEU A 344 -10.06 -15.40 12.53
C LEU A 344 -9.89 -15.54 11.01
N SER A 345 -10.95 -15.81 10.27
CA SER A 345 -10.91 -15.91 8.81
C SER A 345 -10.44 -14.61 8.15
N MET A 346 -10.92 -13.46 8.62
CA MET A 346 -10.49 -12.17 8.12
C MET A 346 -9.04 -11.86 8.49
N ALA A 347 -8.60 -12.23 9.70
CA ALA A 347 -7.20 -12.10 10.11
C ALA A 347 -6.27 -13.00 9.30
N LEU A 348 -6.66 -14.26 9.03
CA LEU A 348 -5.91 -15.17 8.17
C LEU A 348 -5.86 -14.65 6.73
N LEU A 349 -6.97 -14.12 6.22
CA LEU A 349 -7.04 -13.48 4.91
C LEU A 349 -6.07 -12.31 4.81
N GLY A 350 -6.10 -11.39 5.79
CA GLY A 350 -5.17 -10.28 5.87
C GLY A 350 -3.72 -10.77 5.94
N PHE A 351 -3.44 -11.76 6.78
CA PHE A 351 -2.11 -12.35 6.96
C PHE A 351 -1.52 -12.85 5.65
N VAL A 352 -2.26 -13.63 4.87
CA VAL A 352 -1.77 -14.12 3.56
C VAL A 352 -1.75 -13.03 2.49
N MET A 353 -2.61 -12.01 2.59
CA MET A 353 -2.61 -10.87 1.67
C MET A 353 -1.47 -9.88 1.92
N GLY A 354 -0.93 -9.83 3.13
CA GLY A 354 0.14 -8.91 3.53
C GLY A 354 1.32 -8.82 2.56
N PRO A 355 2.02 -9.93 2.26
CA PRO A 355 3.19 -9.93 1.38
C PRO A 355 2.87 -9.78 -0.12
N LEU A 356 1.61 -9.82 -0.56
CA LEU A 356 1.26 -9.86 -1.99
C LEU A 356 1.70 -8.60 -2.74
N PHE A 357 1.46 -7.40 -2.18
CA PHE A 357 1.90 -6.14 -2.79
C PHE A 357 3.43 -6.04 -2.93
N PRO A 358 4.24 -6.17 -1.85
CA PRO A 358 5.69 -6.05 -1.98
C PRO A 358 6.28 -7.16 -2.85
N SER A 359 5.76 -8.39 -2.78
CA SER A 359 6.22 -9.51 -3.64
C SER A 359 5.98 -9.23 -5.12
N CYS A 360 4.84 -8.60 -5.45
CA CYS A 360 4.51 -8.16 -6.79
C CYS A 360 5.50 -7.11 -7.31
N ILE A 361 5.82 -6.09 -6.50
CA ILE A 361 6.79 -5.06 -6.87
C ILE A 361 8.18 -5.64 -7.09
N VAL A 362 8.68 -6.48 -6.17
CA VAL A 362 10.00 -7.12 -6.28
C VAL A 362 10.11 -7.94 -7.57
N GLU A 363 9.09 -8.74 -7.88
CA GLU A 363 9.08 -9.52 -9.11
C GLU A 363 8.95 -8.64 -10.36
N PHE A 364 8.14 -7.58 -10.31
CA PHE A 364 7.91 -6.67 -11.43
C PHE A 364 9.19 -5.94 -11.87
N VAL A 365 9.94 -5.38 -10.92
CA VAL A 365 11.13 -4.58 -11.24
C VAL A 365 12.26 -5.41 -11.88
N HIS A 366 12.26 -6.73 -11.71
CA HIS A 366 13.20 -7.62 -12.41
C HIS A 366 13.04 -7.62 -13.94
N TYR A 367 11.90 -7.19 -14.48
CA TYR A 367 11.65 -7.13 -15.93
C TYR A 367 11.98 -5.78 -16.56
N LEU A 368 12.37 -4.80 -15.75
CA LEU A 368 12.61 -3.44 -16.17
C LEU A 368 14.06 -3.03 -15.91
N PRO A 369 14.64 -2.20 -16.77
CA PRO A 369 15.93 -1.58 -16.49
C PRO A 369 15.79 -0.61 -15.29
N LYS A 370 16.88 -0.45 -14.52
CA LYS A 370 16.85 0.22 -13.20
C LYS A 370 16.36 1.66 -13.27
N GLU A 371 16.63 2.34 -14.37
CA GLU A 371 16.29 3.74 -14.62
C GLU A 371 14.76 3.95 -14.74
N LEU A 372 14.01 2.87 -14.99
CA LEU A 372 12.56 2.90 -15.13
C LEU A 372 11.82 2.42 -13.87
N HIS A 373 12.52 1.92 -12.84
CA HIS A 373 11.88 1.29 -11.69
C HIS A 373 10.95 2.24 -10.95
N VAL A 374 11.37 3.47 -10.68
CA VAL A 374 10.59 4.45 -9.90
C VAL A 374 9.29 4.82 -10.63
N GLY A 375 9.38 5.23 -11.89
CA GLY A 375 8.21 5.59 -12.69
C GLY A 375 7.27 4.41 -12.94
N ALA A 376 7.82 3.22 -13.17
CA ALA A 376 7.02 2.02 -13.37
C ALA A 376 6.26 1.60 -12.12
N VAL A 377 6.92 1.55 -10.96
CA VAL A 377 6.30 1.22 -9.66
C VAL A 377 5.20 2.23 -9.33
N SER A 378 5.47 3.53 -9.53
CA SER A 378 4.48 4.59 -9.33
C SER A 378 3.25 4.42 -10.23
N PHE A 379 3.46 4.08 -11.51
CA PHE A 379 2.37 3.84 -12.46
C PHE A 379 1.50 2.64 -12.05
N VAL A 380 2.11 1.47 -11.80
CA VAL A 380 1.35 0.26 -11.44
C VAL A 380 0.63 0.40 -10.08
N ALA A 381 1.24 1.10 -9.11
CA ALA A 381 0.61 1.41 -7.83
C ALA A 381 -0.60 2.35 -8.01
N SER A 382 -0.50 3.36 -8.89
CA SER A 382 -1.60 4.26 -9.21
C SER A 382 -2.79 3.53 -9.84
N LEU A 383 -2.53 2.55 -10.72
CA LEU A 383 -3.56 1.66 -11.26
C LEU A 383 -4.17 0.75 -10.19
N GLY A 384 -3.39 0.36 -9.18
CA GLY A 384 -3.89 -0.26 -7.95
C GLY A 384 -5.00 0.57 -7.30
N GLN A 385 -4.77 1.86 -7.10
CA GLN A 385 -5.76 2.76 -6.49
C GLN A 385 -7.04 2.86 -7.32
N VAL A 386 -6.95 2.88 -8.65
CA VAL A 386 -8.12 2.82 -9.53
C VAL A 386 -8.93 1.54 -9.28
N GLY A 387 -8.27 0.40 -9.11
CA GLY A 387 -8.91 -0.85 -8.68
C GLY A 387 -9.59 -0.75 -7.32
N GLY A 388 -8.94 -0.06 -6.38
CA GLY A 388 -9.44 0.31 -5.06
C GLY A 388 -10.74 1.13 -5.07
N ALA A 389 -11.03 1.85 -6.17
CA ALA A 389 -12.34 2.48 -6.40
C ALA A 389 -13.34 1.54 -7.06
N ILE A 390 -12.94 0.96 -8.19
CA ILE A 390 -13.86 0.28 -9.11
C ILE A 390 -14.48 -0.96 -8.45
N LEU A 391 -13.66 -1.80 -7.81
CA LEU A 391 -14.15 -3.08 -7.27
C LEU A 391 -15.13 -2.91 -6.09
N PRO A 392 -14.84 -2.14 -5.02
CA PRO A 392 -15.83 -1.93 -3.98
C PRO A 392 -17.07 -1.17 -4.48
N TYR A 393 -16.93 -0.28 -5.47
CA TYR A 393 -18.09 0.36 -6.10
C TYR A 393 -18.96 -0.63 -6.89
N MET A 394 -18.34 -1.53 -7.66
CA MET A 394 -19.02 -2.62 -8.35
C MET A 394 -19.76 -3.53 -7.37
N LEU A 395 -19.17 -3.84 -6.21
CA LEU A 395 -19.88 -4.57 -5.15
C LEU A 395 -21.13 -3.83 -4.68
N GLY A 396 -21.05 -2.51 -4.49
CA GLY A 396 -22.21 -1.67 -4.19
C GLY A 396 -23.32 -1.78 -5.23
N ALA A 397 -22.97 -1.76 -6.51
CA ALA A 397 -23.93 -1.94 -7.60
C ALA A 397 -24.57 -3.33 -7.61
N ILE A 398 -23.78 -4.39 -7.42
CA ILE A 398 -24.27 -5.77 -7.41
C ILE A 398 -25.16 -6.00 -6.18
N THR A 399 -24.76 -5.50 -5.01
CA THR A 399 -25.49 -5.69 -3.75
C THR A 399 -26.85 -5.00 -3.73
N GLN A 400 -27.03 -3.94 -4.54
CA GLN A 400 -28.34 -3.30 -4.71
C GLN A 400 -29.39 -4.25 -5.31
N VAL A 401 -28.99 -5.18 -6.17
CA VAL A 401 -29.91 -6.11 -6.87
C VAL A 401 -29.88 -7.50 -6.25
N ALA A 402 -28.69 -8.02 -5.96
CA ALA A 402 -28.48 -9.40 -5.49
C ALA A 402 -28.33 -9.53 -3.96
N GLY A 403 -28.32 -8.41 -3.24
CA GLY A 403 -28.13 -8.37 -1.79
C GLY A 403 -26.68 -8.56 -1.35
N LEU A 404 -26.41 -8.33 -0.06
CA LEU A 404 -25.06 -8.39 0.53
C LEU A 404 -24.47 -9.82 0.61
N HIS A 405 -25.27 -10.86 0.43
CA HIS A 405 -24.79 -12.25 0.43
C HIS A 405 -23.78 -12.55 -0.68
N VAL A 406 -23.73 -11.72 -1.74
CA VAL A 406 -22.76 -11.84 -2.84
C VAL A 406 -21.32 -11.49 -2.45
N PHE A 407 -21.12 -10.75 -1.36
CA PHE A 407 -19.79 -10.27 -0.92
C PHE A 407 -18.70 -11.34 -0.95
N PRO A 408 -18.81 -12.48 -0.23
CA PRO A 408 -17.76 -13.47 -0.22
C PRO A 408 -17.59 -14.20 -1.57
N TYR A 409 -18.64 -14.37 -2.36
CA TYR A 409 -18.53 -14.95 -3.71
C TYR A 409 -17.75 -14.04 -4.65
N MET A 410 -17.95 -12.72 -4.53
CA MET A 410 -17.17 -11.74 -5.27
C MET A 410 -15.69 -11.80 -4.87
N LEU A 411 -15.37 -11.93 -3.58
CA LEU A 411 -13.98 -12.12 -3.12
C LEU A 411 -13.33 -13.37 -3.76
N LEU A 412 -14.05 -14.50 -3.80
CA LEU A 412 -13.55 -15.71 -4.46
C LEU A 412 -13.24 -15.47 -5.94
N SER A 413 -14.14 -14.77 -6.65
CA SER A 413 -13.92 -14.44 -8.07
C SER A 413 -12.72 -13.50 -8.27
N GLN A 414 -12.53 -12.53 -7.37
CA GLN A 414 -11.40 -11.62 -7.40
C GLN A 414 -10.07 -12.35 -7.15
N PHE A 415 -10.00 -13.25 -6.16
CA PHE A 415 -8.79 -14.06 -5.94
C PHE A 415 -8.48 -14.97 -7.12
N ALA A 416 -9.50 -15.54 -7.78
CA ALA A 416 -9.30 -16.31 -9.01
C ALA A 416 -8.68 -15.45 -10.14
N VAL A 417 -9.15 -14.20 -10.31
CA VAL A 417 -8.58 -13.24 -11.26
C VAL A 417 -7.15 -12.87 -10.90
N ILE A 418 -6.86 -12.58 -9.62
CA ILE A 418 -5.50 -12.25 -9.16
C ILE A 418 -4.54 -13.42 -9.42
N LEU A 419 -4.96 -14.66 -9.12
CA LEU A 419 -4.18 -15.86 -9.39
C LEU A 419 -3.94 -16.05 -10.89
N LEU A 420 -4.96 -15.87 -11.72
CA LEU A 420 -4.82 -15.95 -13.18
C LEU A 420 -3.81 -14.93 -13.70
N LEU A 421 -3.91 -13.67 -13.27
CA LEU A 421 -2.97 -12.61 -13.66
C LEU A 421 -1.54 -12.91 -13.20
N TRP A 422 -1.37 -13.48 -12.01
CA TRP A 422 -0.06 -13.93 -11.52
C TRP A 422 0.53 -15.06 -12.36
N LEU A 423 -0.29 -16.04 -12.75
CA LEU A 423 0.18 -17.13 -13.62
C LEU A 423 0.51 -16.64 -15.04
N ILE A 424 -0.24 -15.64 -15.54
CA ILE A 424 0.04 -14.99 -16.83
C ILE A 424 1.36 -14.20 -16.76
N SER A 425 1.70 -13.57 -15.62
CA SER A 425 2.93 -12.80 -15.49
C SER A 425 4.20 -13.65 -15.72
N PHE A 426 4.15 -14.95 -15.42
CA PHE A 426 5.25 -15.87 -15.72
C PHE A 426 5.53 -16.01 -17.23
N LYS A 427 4.52 -15.84 -18.08
CA LYS A 427 4.66 -15.85 -19.54
C LYS A 427 5.14 -14.50 -20.10
N ALA A 428 4.99 -13.43 -19.33
CA ALA A 428 5.40 -12.07 -19.71
C ALA A 428 6.90 -11.81 -19.57
N ALA A 429 7.64 -12.76 -18.98
CA ALA A 429 9.06 -12.65 -18.72
C ALA A 429 9.85 -12.31 -20.00
N GLY A 430 10.20 -11.03 -20.16
CA GLY A 430 11.21 -10.56 -21.11
C GLY A 430 10.75 -10.12 -22.51
N LYS A 431 9.45 -10.12 -22.86
CA LYS A 431 9.03 -9.64 -24.19
C LYS A 431 8.70 -8.14 -24.20
N LYS A 432 9.58 -7.33 -24.81
CA LYS A 432 9.21 -6.00 -25.34
C LYS A 432 8.03 -6.20 -26.30
N ILE A 433 6.98 -5.38 -26.16
CA ILE A 433 5.78 -5.44 -27.04
C ILE A 433 6.15 -5.11 -28.49
N LEU A 434 7.26 -4.39 -28.69
CA LEU A 434 7.87 -4.12 -29.99
C LEU A 434 9.14 -4.98 -30.13
N GLN A 435 9.02 -6.15 -30.75
CA GLN A 435 10.13 -6.69 -31.56
C GLN A 435 9.96 -6.07 -32.95
N GLU A 436 10.87 -5.18 -33.35
CA GLU A 436 11.19 -4.66 -34.71
C GLU A 436 11.87 -3.28 -34.52
N GLU A 437 13.04 -2.91 -35.03
CA GLU A 437 13.90 -3.36 -36.14
C GLU A 437 15.39 -3.33 -35.70
N PRO A 438 16.29 -4.09 -36.34
CA PRO A 438 17.71 -3.78 -36.27
C PRO A 438 17.90 -2.38 -36.89
N VAL A 439 18.38 -1.42 -36.10
CA VAL A 439 18.90 -0.16 -36.63
C VAL A 439 20.01 -0.54 -37.61
N ARG A 440 19.70 -0.59 -38.91
CA ARG A 440 20.72 -0.54 -39.95
C ARG A 440 21.38 0.82 -39.79
N ILE A 441 22.56 0.81 -39.19
CA ILE A 441 23.51 1.89 -39.33
C ILE A 441 23.73 1.99 -40.85
N ARG A 442 23.14 3.03 -41.47
CA ARG A 442 23.59 3.49 -42.78
C ARG A 442 25.00 4.01 -42.56
N GLN A 443 25.99 3.16 -42.83
CA GLN A 443 27.23 3.64 -43.39
C GLN A 443 26.91 3.98 -44.84
N ASP A 444 26.83 5.28 -45.12
CA ASP A 444 27.21 5.91 -46.38
C ASP A 444 27.41 7.41 -46.09
#